data_AF-A0AAV9RGU0-F1
#
_entry.id   AF-A0AAV9RGU0-F1
#
_cell.length_a   1.000
_cell.length_b   1.000
_cell.length_c   1.000
_cell.angle_alpha   90.00
_cell.angle_beta   90.00
_cell.angle_gamma   90.00
#
_symmetry.space_group_name_H-M   'P 1'
#
loop_
_entity.id
_entity.type
_entity.pdbx_description
1 polymer ?
#
loop_
_entity_poly.entity_id
_entity_poly.type
_entity_poly.pdbx_seq_one_letter_code
_entity_poly.pdbx_strand_id
1 'polypeptide(L)'
;MDHPIFNRKRQLLLGHDDQLPFCRRKCLKDWSDSAAHLGRQMKSSGYTWLCEACANRRKIGDSNATKGLLELTRTWADTESSVQKVLEHLKTKQSDIFLDDLINSKFLAFHKDITDEYGMEDKQHSWAVIEKQEEIIMYGPYYPDYSSGEHSEDIIIKQTQELLEAEDFPEDWTVYVFTMNSPCLSRNTDPCMLNLVHKARDWWSMYAVKTHIGFVRSWGFKGNKENLFKNVNYRQMEIITHSVDYRSYIESVDKIDDLSPLCETVFSVAKDLLTAEQLKFPLITTEEKQEQKTHFKSMNCMLESKQEEEKKLLTKELNVLVEAADLLLSGENQSLEEHMEKGKVFSLTYTFCSEVCEGLREEMRVRFQQCWMETVQDRCAEFVREKLTAEFNQHTVQLFIEDIHRLTRSYLQIGKLKL
;
A
#
# COMPACT_ATOMS: atom_id res chain seq x y z
N MET A 1 10.82 -25.14 8.17
CA MET A 1 10.27 -24.45 9.34
C MET A 1 8.80 -24.77 9.34
N ASP A 2 8.30 -25.42 10.39
CA ASP A 2 6.88 -25.74 10.51
C ASP A 2 6.12 -24.44 10.80
N HIS A 3 5.19 -24.06 9.92
CA HIS A 3 4.34 -22.89 10.11
C HIS A 3 3.23 -23.22 11.12
N PRO A 4 2.87 -22.32 12.04
CA PRO A 4 1.82 -22.58 13.02
C PRO A 4 0.47 -22.71 12.32
N ILE A 5 -0.12 -23.91 12.37
CA ILE A 5 -1.51 -24.17 11.97
C ILE A 5 -2.38 -24.05 13.21
N PHE A 6 -3.36 -23.14 13.16
CA PHE A 6 -4.34 -23.00 14.22
C PHE A 6 -5.49 -24.00 14.01
N ASN A 7 -5.47 -25.11 14.75
CA ASN A 7 -6.56 -26.08 14.74
C ASN A 7 -7.59 -25.75 15.81
N ARG A 8 -8.47 -24.78 15.54
CA ARG A 8 -9.73 -24.64 16.28
C ARG A 8 -10.88 -25.08 15.39
N LYS A 9 -11.25 -26.36 15.50
CA LYS A 9 -12.48 -26.88 14.89
C LYS A 9 -13.67 -26.20 15.54
N ARG A 10 -14.25 -25.21 14.88
CA ARG A 10 -15.60 -24.74 15.23
C ARG A 10 -16.57 -25.77 14.67
N GLN A 11 -17.18 -26.58 15.54
CA GLN A 11 -18.34 -27.37 15.13
C GLN A 11 -19.43 -26.38 14.70
N LEU A 12 -19.87 -26.48 13.46
CA LEU A 12 -21.12 -25.87 13.03
C LEU A 12 -22.23 -26.59 13.79
N LEU A 13 -22.79 -25.92 14.81
CA LEU A 13 -23.92 -26.43 15.58
C LEU A 13 -25.15 -26.49 14.66
N LEU A 14 -25.27 -27.58 13.91
CA LEU A 14 -26.56 -28.10 13.47
C LEU A 14 -27.09 -28.96 14.61
N GLY A 15 -28.11 -28.45 15.29
CA GLY A 15 -28.77 -29.18 16.36
C GLY A 15 -29.38 -30.46 15.81
N HIS A 16 -28.86 -31.60 16.23
CA HIS A 16 -29.63 -32.76 16.66
C HIS A 16 -28.70 -33.77 17.36
N ASP A 17 -29.04 -34.12 18.60
CA ASP A 17 -28.42 -35.18 19.39
C ASP A 17 -28.53 -36.56 18.71
N ASP A 18 -27.43 -37.33 18.67
CA ASP A 18 -27.31 -38.61 19.40
C ASP A 18 -25.99 -39.39 19.08
N GLN A 19 -25.20 -39.58 20.15
CA GLN A 19 -24.23 -40.64 20.53
C GLN A 19 -23.41 -41.51 19.52
N LEU A 20 -22.07 -41.36 19.67
CA LEU A 20 -20.97 -42.38 19.79
C LEU A 20 -20.44 -43.16 18.55
N PRO A 21 -19.19 -43.72 18.55
CA PRO A 21 -18.04 -43.54 19.45
C PRO A 21 -16.66 -43.25 18.75
N PHE A 22 -15.71 -42.84 19.60
CA PHE A 22 -14.24 -42.83 19.46
C PHE A 22 -13.59 -43.64 18.32
N CYS A 23 -12.66 -42.98 17.61
CA CYS A 23 -11.51 -43.65 16.99
C CYS A 23 -10.22 -42.85 17.24
N ARG A 24 -9.32 -43.45 18.02
CA ARG A 24 -7.97 -42.93 18.33
C ARG A 24 -7.15 -42.78 17.04
N ARG A 25 -6.49 -41.64 16.81
CA ARG A 25 -5.32 -41.58 15.91
C ARG A 25 -4.03 -41.45 16.71
N LYS A 26 -3.08 -42.30 16.32
CA LYS A 26 -1.71 -42.41 16.81
C LYS A 26 -0.94 -41.12 16.53
N CYS A 27 -0.24 -40.62 17.54
CA CYS A 27 0.86 -39.68 17.35
C CYS A 27 1.98 -40.38 16.58
N LEU A 28 2.45 -39.76 15.49
CA LEU A 28 3.76 -40.05 14.91
C LEU A 28 4.70 -38.94 15.36
N LYS A 29 5.44 -39.22 16.45
CA LYS A 29 6.77 -38.68 16.67
C LYS A 29 7.75 -39.68 16.04
N ASP A 30 8.70 -39.15 15.29
CA ASP A 30 10.10 -39.57 15.16
C ASP A 30 10.59 -39.35 13.73
N TRP A 31 11.37 -38.28 13.53
CA TRP A 31 12.63 -38.42 12.82
C TRP A 31 13.58 -37.28 13.17
N SER A 32 14.59 -37.65 13.96
CA SER A 32 15.84 -36.94 14.18
C SER A 32 16.90 -37.45 13.20
N ASP A 33 17.60 -36.49 12.59
CA ASP A 33 18.99 -36.48 12.11
C ASP A 33 19.69 -37.79 11.70
N SER A 34 20.09 -37.85 10.43
CA SER A 34 21.51 -38.08 10.10
C SER A 34 21.85 -37.67 8.66
N ALA A 35 22.97 -36.95 8.57
CA ALA A 35 23.67 -36.58 7.36
C ALA A 35 24.29 -37.79 6.63
N ALA A 36 24.38 -37.74 5.30
CA ALA A 36 25.62 -37.89 4.53
C ALA A 36 25.35 -38.08 3.02
N HIS A 37 26.21 -37.46 2.24
CA HIS A 37 26.45 -37.58 0.80
C HIS A 37 26.15 -38.94 0.16
N LEU A 38 25.57 -38.96 -1.04
CA LEU A 38 26.30 -39.26 -2.28
C LEU A 38 25.37 -39.10 -3.50
N GLY A 39 25.87 -38.41 -4.53
CA GLY A 39 25.22 -38.35 -5.83
C GLY A 39 25.14 -39.73 -6.48
N ARG A 40 23.95 -40.07 -6.99
CA ARG A 40 23.78 -41.02 -8.08
C ARG A 40 22.53 -40.67 -8.87
N GLN A 41 22.80 -40.15 -10.06
CA GLN A 41 21.90 -40.08 -11.18
C GLN A 41 21.38 -41.50 -11.47
N MET A 42 20.08 -41.74 -11.25
CA MET A 42 19.43 -42.96 -11.69
C MET A 42 18.08 -42.61 -12.31
N LYS A 43 17.94 -43.00 -13.57
CA LYS A 43 16.71 -42.94 -14.36
C LYS A 43 15.62 -43.70 -13.63
N SER A 44 14.49 -43.04 -13.37
CA SER A 44 13.26 -43.68 -12.89
C SER A 44 12.17 -43.41 -13.91
N SER A 45 11.96 -44.39 -14.78
CA SER A 45 10.75 -44.52 -15.58
C SER A 45 9.60 -44.93 -14.67
N GLY A 46 8.42 -44.34 -14.89
CA GLY A 46 7.16 -44.93 -14.44
C GLY A 46 6.43 -44.11 -13.37
N TYR A 47 5.84 -42.98 -13.77
CA TYR A 47 4.65 -42.39 -13.16
C TYR A 47 4.00 -41.47 -14.19
N THR A 48 3.40 -42.05 -15.23
CA THR A 48 2.71 -41.28 -16.29
C THR A 48 1.27 -41.72 -16.51
N TRP A 49 0.68 -42.48 -15.59
CA TRP A 49 -0.60 -43.18 -15.85
C TRP A 49 -1.71 -42.96 -14.81
N LEU A 50 -1.66 -41.88 -14.03
CA LEU A 50 -2.75 -41.54 -13.09
C LEU A 50 -3.24 -40.07 -13.12
N CYS A 51 -2.66 -39.19 -13.94
CA CYS A 51 -3.17 -37.81 -14.10
C CYS A 51 -4.19 -37.63 -15.24
N GLU A 52 -4.36 -38.59 -16.15
CA GLU A 52 -5.28 -38.44 -17.29
C GLU A 52 -6.76 -38.71 -16.93
N ALA A 53 -7.03 -39.38 -15.81
CA ALA A 53 -8.40 -39.72 -15.41
C ALA A 53 -9.17 -38.56 -14.73
N CYS A 54 -8.47 -37.53 -14.24
CA CYS A 54 -9.07 -36.40 -13.52
C CYS A 54 -9.37 -35.19 -14.44
N ALA A 55 -8.82 -35.16 -15.66
CA ALA A 55 -8.99 -34.05 -16.60
C ALA A 55 -10.40 -33.94 -17.23
N ASN A 56 -11.32 -34.88 -16.93
CA ASN A 56 -12.58 -35.02 -17.69
C ASN A 56 -13.88 -34.74 -16.93
N ARG A 57 -13.89 -34.32 -15.65
CA ARG A 57 -15.17 -34.07 -14.93
C ARG A 57 -15.61 -32.62 -14.77
N ARG A 58 -14.78 -31.65 -15.11
CA ARG A 58 -15.21 -30.26 -15.34
C ARG A 58 -14.48 -29.68 -16.54
N LYS A 59 -14.81 -30.14 -17.74
CA LYS A 59 -14.81 -29.25 -18.92
C LYS A 59 -15.95 -28.24 -18.71
N ILE A 60 -15.86 -27.40 -17.68
CA ILE A 60 -16.71 -26.22 -17.59
C ILE A 60 -16.17 -25.32 -18.69
N GLY A 61 -16.93 -25.30 -19.78
CA GLY A 61 -16.64 -24.46 -20.92
C GLY A 61 -16.54 -23.03 -20.46
N ASP A 62 -15.34 -22.46 -20.55
CA ASP A 62 -15.17 -21.19 -21.23
C ASP A 62 -13.68 -20.96 -21.56
N SER A 63 -13.21 -21.60 -22.64
CA SER A 63 -11.88 -21.32 -23.21
C SER A 63 -11.68 -19.82 -23.46
N ASN A 64 -12.77 -19.11 -23.77
CA ASN A 64 -12.76 -17.67 -24.00
C ASN A 64 -12.64 -16.87 -22.69
N ALA A 65 -13.35 -17.23 -21.61
CA ALA A 65 -13.17 -16.53 -20.33
C ALA A 65 -11.79 -16.75 -19.72
N THR A 66 -11.23 -17.97 -19.86
CA THR A 66 -9.84 -18.26 -19.47
C THR A 66 -8.85 -17.38 -20.24
N LYS A 67 -8.99 -17.33 -21.57
CA LYS A 67 -8.12 -16.51 -22.43
C LYS A 67 -8.28 -15.02 -22.09
N GLY A 68 -9.52 -14.58 -21.88
CA GLY A 68 -9.85 -13.22 -21.48
C GLY A 68 -9.25 -12.82 -20.14
N LEU A 69 -9.26 -13.70 -19.14
CA LEU A 69 -8.64 -13.43 -17.83
C LEU A 69 -7.12 -13.35 -17.93
N LEU A 70 -6.49 -14.22 -18.72
CA LEU A 70 -5.04 -14.17 -18.95
C LEU A 70 -4.63 -12.89 -19.69
N GLU A 71 -5.40 -12.48 -20.70
CA GLU A 71 -5.16 -11.24 -21.43
C GLU A 71 -5.35 -10.02 -20.52
N LEU A 72 -6.41 -10.01 -19.72
CA LEU A 72 -6.70 -8.95 -18.76
C LEU A 72 -5.61 -8.84 -17.68
N THR A 73 -5.21 -9.96 -17.08
CA THR A 73 -4.13 -9.96 -16.07
C THR A 73 -2.78 -9.54 -16.65
N ARG A 74 -2.52 -9.80 -17.95
CA ARG A 74 -1.35 -9.26 -18.65
C ARG A 74 -1.39 -7.74 -18.79
N THR A 75 -2.55 -7.16 -19.10
CA THR A 75 -2.68 -5.68 -19.16
C THR A 75 -2.41 -5.01 -17.82
N TRP A 76 -2.73 -5.69 -16.71
CA TRP A 76 -2.43 -5.20 -15.36
C TRP A 76 -0.98 -5.46 -14.92
N ALA A 77 -0.36 -6.53 -15.43
CA ALA A 77 1.06 -6.79 -15.21
C ALA A 77 1.94 -5.76 -15.94
N ASP A 78 1.51 -5.32 -17.14
CA ASP A 78 2.20 -4.27 -17.88
C ASP A 78 2.06 -2.92 -17.18
N THR A 79 3.21 -2.28 -16.92
CA THR A 79 3.25 -1.05 -16.12
C THR A 79 2.67 0.14 -16.87
N GLU A 80 3.05 0.31 -18.13
CA GLU A 80 2.65 1.46 -18.93
C GLU A 80 1.14 1.43 -19.19
N SER A 81 0.62 0.27 -19.63
CA SER A 81 -0.79 0.06 -19.91
C SER A 81 -1.66 0.28 -18.67
N SER A 82 -1.27 -0.30 -17.53
CA SER A 82 -2.05 -0.19 -16.30
C SER A 82 -2.02 1.22 -15.71
N VAL A 83 -0.87 1.91 -15.73
CA VAL A 83 -0.78 3.31 -15.30
C VAL A 83 -1.61 4.23 -16.19
N GLN A 84 -1.50 4.09 -17.51
CA GLN A 84 -2.27 4.89 -18.46
C GLN A 84 -3.77 4.69 -18.26
N LYS A 85 -4.21 3.44 -18.09
CA LYS A 85 -5.61 3.11 -17.80
C LYS A 85 -6.11 3.82 -16.54
N VAL A 86 -5.34 3.79 -15.45
CA VAL A 86 -5.75 4.45 -14.20
C VAL A 86 -5.79 5.96 -14.37
N LEU A 87 -4.81 6.56 -15.06
CA LEU A 87 -4.79 8.01 -15.32
C LEU A 87 -6.02 8.48 -16.11
N GLU A 88 -6.47 7.73 -17.11
CA GLU A 88 -7.67 8.06 -17.88
C GLU A 88 -8.95 8.12 -17.02
N HIS A 89 -8.97 7.36 -15.92
CA HIS A 89 -10.11 7.25 -15.01
C HIS A 89 -9.94 8.07 -13.72
N LEU A 90 -8.78 8.69 -13.50
CA LEU A 90 -8.51 9.46 -12.27
C LEU A 90 -9.42 10.69 -12.13
N LYS A 91 -9.96 11.19 -13.25
CA LYS A 91 -10.93 12.31 -13.25
C LYS A 91 -12.33 11.90 -12.77
N THR A 92 -12.68 10.61 -12.77
CA THR A 92 -14.00 10.16 -12.36
C THR A 92 -13.99 9.77 -10.90
N LYS A 93 -14.74 10.50 -10.07
CA LYS A 93 -14.91 10.13 -8.66
C LYS A 93 -15.64 8.79 -8.58
N GLN A 94 -14.93 7.77 -8.10
CA GLN A 94 -15.51 6.48 -7.79
C GLN A 94 -15.23 6.08 -6.34
N SER A 95 -16.13 5.29 -5.75
CA SER A 95 -16.02 4.80 -4.38
C SER A 95 -15.38 3.42 -4.33
N ASP A 96 -14.76 3.10 -3.19
CA ASP A 96 -14.23 1.76 -2.91
C ASP A 96 -15.24 0.65 -3.23
N ILE A 97 -14.73 -0.48 -3.70
CA ILE A 97 -15.51 -1.71 -3.89
C ILE A 97 -15.47 -2.51 -2.61
N PHE A 98 -16.61 -2.61 -1.94
CA PHE A 98 -16.76 -3.39 -0.72
C PHE A 98 -17.16 -4.84 -1.02
N LEU A 99 -16.83 -5.73 -0.09
CA LEU A 99 -17.37 -7.09 -0.10
C LEU A 99 -18.88 -7.09 0.15
N ASP A 100 -19.58 -8.10 -0.38
CA ASP A 100 -21.00 -8.31 -0.10
C ASP A 100 -21.23 -8.47 1.40
N ASP A 101 -22.36 -7.98 1.92
CA ASP A 101 -22.59 -7.90 3.37
C ASP A 101 -22.52 -9.27 4.09
N LEU A 102 -22.92 -10.36 3.41
CA LEU A 102 -22.79 -11.73 3.94
C LEU A 102 -21.32 -12.14 4.10
N ILE A 103 -20.49 -11.89 3.08
CA ILE A 103 -19.06 -12.23 3.09
C ILE A 103 -18.31 -11.29 4.04
N ASN A 104 -18.64 -10.01 4.06
CA ASN A 104 -18.11 -9.05 5.02
C ASN A 104 -18.39 -9.50 6.46
N SER A 105 -19.62 -9.95 6.77
CA SER A 105 -19.96 -10.46 8.10
C SER A 105 -19.13 -11.68 8.52
N LYS A 106 -18.81 -12.57 7.56
CA LYS A 106 -17.91 -13.70 7.79
C LYS A 106 -16.48 -13.24 8.10
N PHE A 107 -15.95 -12.31 7.30
CA PHE A 107 -14.64 -11.70 7.57
C PHE A 107 -14.57 -11.03 8.94
N LEU A 108 -15.60 -10.27 9.35
CA LEU A 108 -15.61 -9.63 10.67
C LEU A 108 -15.60 -10.65 11.82
N ALA A 109 -16.32 -11.77 11.65
CA ALA A 109 -16.30 -12.85 12.64
C ALA A 109 -14.90 -13.48 12.77
N PHE A 110 -14.25 -13.81 11.65
CA PHE A 110 -12.89 -14.36 11.65
C PHE A 110 -11.85 -13.35 12.13
N HIS A 111 -11.98 -12.09 11.73
CA HIS A 111 -11.11 -11.01 12.16
C HIS A 111 -11.16 -10.83 13.68
N LYS A 112 -12.36 -10.90 14.28
CA LYS A 112 -12.52 -10.88 15.73
C LYS A 112 -11.82 -12.07 16.39
N ASP A 113 -12.04 -13.28 15.87
CA ASP A 113 -11.42 -14.50 16.43
C ASP A 113 -9.88 -14.39 16.45
N ILE A 114 -9.27 -13.85 15.38
CA ILE A 114 -7.82 -13.63 15.29
C ILE A 114 -7.36 -12.50 16.19
N THR A 115 -8.10 -11.39 16.24
CA THR A 115 -7.79 -10.23 17.10
C THR A 115 -7.83 -10.62 18.58
N ASP A 116 -8.79 -11.43 19.00
CA ASP A 116 -8.92 -11.90 20.39
C ASP A 116 -7.71 -12.78 20.80
N GLU A 117 -7.04 -13.44 19.85
CA GLU A 117 -5.89 -14.32 20.10
C GLU A 117 -4.54 -13.59 19.99
N TYR A 118 -4.34 -12.78 18.95
CA TYR A 118 -3.04 -12.16 18.64
C TYR A 118 -2.98 -10.66 19.00
N GLY A 119 -4.11 -10.08 19.39
CA GLY A 119 -4.25 -8.64 19.62
C GLY A 119 -4.57 -7.87 18.35
N MET A 120 -4.86 -6.58 18.51
CA MET A 120 -5.02 -5.64 17.41
C MET A 120 -3.65 -5.35 16.80
N GLU A 121 -3.52 -5.53 15.48
CA GLU A 121 -2.32 -5.22 14.73
C GLU A 121 -2.66 -4.29 13.56
N ASP A 122 -1.86 -3.23 13.38
CA ASP A 122 -2.06 -2.24 12.31
C ASP A 122 -1.00 -2.36 11.20
N LYS A 123 0.03 -3.18 11.42
CA LYS A 123 1.07 -3.46 10.43
C LYS A 123 0.54 -4.37 9.32
N GLN A 124 1.27 -4.37 8.19
CA GLN A 124 0.98 -5.28 7.09
C GLN A 124 1.06 -6.74 7.56
N HIS A 125 -0.03 -7.46 7.42
CA HIS A 125 -0.13 -8.89 7.66
C HIS A 125 -1.27 -9.49 6.83
N SER A 126 -1.27 -10.81 6.72
CA SER A 126 -2.33 -11.57 6.07
C SER A 126 -2.66 -12.82 6.88
N TRP A 127 -3.91 -13.26 6.80
CA TRP A 127 -4.38 -14.55 7.34
C TRP A 127 -5.39 -15.15 6.39
N ALA A 128 -5.67 -16.44 6.55
CA ALA A 128 -6.70 -17.07 5.75
C ALA A 128 -7.46 -18.15 6.52
N VAL A 129 -8.65 -18.43 5.99
CA VAL A 129 -9.60 -19.39 6.54
C VAL A 129 -10.10 -20.28 5.41
N ILE A 130 -10.06 -21.60 5.60
CA ILE A 130 -10.77 -22.57 4.77
C ILE A 130 -12.01 -23.00 5.55
N GLU A 131 -13.17 -22.59 5.05
CA GLU A 131 -14.48 -23.02 5.55
C GLU A 131 -14.91 -24.26 4.75
N LYS A 132 -15.02 -25.38 5.47
CA LYS A 132 -15.59 -26.66 5.01
C LYS A 132 -16.98 -26.84 5.64
N GLN A 133 -17.72 -27.86 5.20
CA GLN A 133 -19.07 -28.14 5.71
C GLN A 133 -19.12 -28.45 7.22
N GLU A 134 -18.07 -29.05 7.78
CA GLU A 134 -18.03 -29.48 9.19
C GLU A 134 -16.89 -28.85 10.00
N GLU A 135 -15.99 -28.13 9.33
CA GLU A 135 -14.72 -27.67 9.90
C GLU A 135 -14.32 -26.32 9.33
N ILE A 136 -13.67 -25.53 10.17
CA ILE A 136 -13.02 -24.28 9.78
C ILE A 136 -11.54 -24.43 10.11
N ILE A 137 -10.67 -24.23 9.12
CA ILE A 137 -9.21 -24.22 9.30
C ILE A 137 -8.75 -22.78 9.15
N MET A 138 -8.05 -22.25 10.15
CA MET A 138 -7.56 -20.87 10.15
C MET A 138 -6.05 -20.87 10.34
N TYR A 139 -5.35 -19.96 9.65
CA TYR A 139 -3.89 -19.87 9.69
C TYR A 139 -3.40 -18.45 9.42
N GLY A 140 -2.24 -18.13 9.98
CA GLY A 140 -1.77 -16.76 10.17
C GLY A 140 -2.07 -16.25 11.60
N PRO A 141 -1.81 -14.97 11.88
CA PRO A 141 -1.34 -13.94 10.95
C PRO A 141 0.11 -14.18 10.51
N TYR A 142 0.37 -13.95 9.22
CA TYR A 142 1.71 -13.93 8.65
C TYR A 142 2.12 -12.50 8.29
N TYR A 143 3.40 -12.22 8.45
CA TYR A 143 4.00 -10.92 8.21
C TYR A 143 4.95 -10.99 7.02
N PRO A 144 5.08 -9.92 6.24
CA PRO A 144 6.05 -9.88 5.14
C PRO A 144 7.49 -9.93 5.66
N ASP A 145 8.36 -10.65 4.96
CA ASP A 145 9.80 -10.62 5.18
C ASP A 145 10.47 -9.82 4.04
N TYR A 146 10.63 -8.53 4.28
CA TYR A 146 11.24 -7.62 3.31
C TYR A 146 12.72 -7.92 3.03
N SER A 147 13.40 -8.69 3.89
CA SER A 147 14.80 -9.06 3.68
C SER A 147 14.97 -10.13 2.61
N SER A 148 13.99 -11.04 2.51
CA SER A 148 13.92 -12.07 1.47
C SER A 148 13.04 -11.66 0.28
N GLY A 149 12.28 -10.57 0.41
CA GLY A 149 11.32 -10.11 -0.59
C GLY A 149 10.01 -10.92 -0.61
N GLU A 150 9.78 -11.74 0.41
CA GLU A 150 8.57 -12.54 0.57
C GLU A 150 7.44 -11.69 1.17
N HIS A 151 6.27 -11.68 0.52
CA HIS A 151 5.08 -11.02 1.05
C HIS A 151 4.22 -12.02 1.83
N SER A 152 3.44 -11.51 2.79
CA SER A 152 2.54 -12.35 3.60
C SER A 152 1.57 -13.20 2.77
N GLU A 153 1.16 -12.68 1.61
CA GLU A 153 0.26 -13.32 0.65
C GLU A 153 0.91 -14.52 -0.05
N ASP A 154 2.24 -14.54 -0.23
CA ASP A 154 2.94 -15.68 -0.82
C ASP A 154 2.85 -16.92 0.10
N ILE A 155 2.98 -16.70 1.41
CA ILE A 155 2.84 -17.73 2.44
C ILE A 155 1.39 -18.25 2.46
N ILE A 156 0.39 -17.35 2.40
CA ILE A 156 -1.02 -17.74 2.33
C ILE A 156 -1.30 -18.59 1.10
N ILE A 157 -0.85 -18.18 -0.09
CA ILE A 157 -1.04 -18.95 -1.33
C ILE A 157 -0.46 -20.35 -1.19
N LYS A 158 0.79 -20.44 -0.71
CA LYS A 158 1.49 -21.71 -0.55
C LYS A 158 0.76 -22.63 0.42
N GLN A 159 0.44 -22.13 1.63
CA GLN A 159 -0.23 -22.90 2.65
C GLN A 159 -1.63 -23.35 2.21
N THR A 160 -2.37 -22.49 1.52
CA THR A 160 -3.68 -22.83 0.97
C THR A 160 -3.56 -23.95 -0.06
N GLN A 161 -2.60 -23.86 -0.98
CA GLN A 161 -2.35 -24.89 -1.99
C GLN A 161 -2.03 -26.24 -1.33
N GLU A 162 -1.13 -26.27 -0.36
CA GLU A 162 -0.75 -27.50 0.36
C GLU A 162 -1.95 -28.14 1.08
N LEU A 163 -2.81 -27.33 1.71
CA LEU A 163 -4.02 -27.82 2.39
C LEU A 163 -5.07 -28.37 1.42
N LEU A 164 -5.20 -27.78 0.22
CA LEU A 164 -6.12 -28.26 -0.80
C LEU A 164 -5.60 -29.54 -1.49
N GLU A 165 -4.28 -29.69 -1.65
CA GLU A 165 -3.66 -30.88 -2.25
C GLU A 165 -3.62 -32.09 -1.32
N ALA A 166 -3.66 -31.87 0.00
CA ALA A 166 -3.60 -32.93 1.00
C ALA A 166 -4.91 -33.74 1.17
N GLU A 167 -6.01 -33.29 0.59
CA GLU A 167 -7.35 -33.83 0.84
C GLU A 167 -8.01 -34.35 -0.44
N ASP A 168 -8.67 -35.50 -0.31
CA ASP A 168 -9.38 -36.13 -1.43
C ASP A 168 -10.80 -35.53 -1.54
N PHE A 169 -11.06 -34.78 -2.62
CA PHE A 169 -12.38 -34.29 -3.06
C PHE A 169 -13.03 -33.18 -2.21
N PRO A 170 -12.58 -31.92 -2.36
CA PRO A 170 -13.27 -30.77 -1.79
C PRO A 170 -14.62 -30.52 -2.50
N GLU A 171 -15.73 -30.78 -1.80
CA GLU A 171 -17.05 -30.28 -2.18
C GLU A 171 -17.42 -29.09 -1.28
N ASP A 172 -17.85 -27.99 -1.91
CA ASP A 172 -18.39 -26.77 -1.27
C ASP A 172 -17.46 -26.00 -0.31
N TRP A 173 -16.14 -26.10 -0.49
CA TRP A 173 -15.18 -25.34 0.32
C TRP A 173 -15.07 -23.89 -0.13
N THR A 174 -14.83 -23.02 0.85
CA THR A 174 -14.62 -21.59 0.63
C THR A 174 -13.34 -21.14 1.33
N VAL A 175 -12.46 -20.47 0.57
CA VAL A 175 -11.25 -19.82 1.09
C VAL A 175 -11.54 -18.35 1.30
N TYR A 176 -11.26 -17.85 2.50
CA TYR A 176 -11.24 -16.43 2.82
C TYR A 176 -9.80 -16.01 3.05
N VAL A 177 -9.32 -15.04 2.28
CA VAL A 177 -7.99 -14.43 2.44
C VAL A 177 -8.18 -13.01 2.93
N PHE A 178 -7.59 -12.67 4.06
CA PHE A 178 -7.54 -11.32 4.58
C PHE A 178 -6.15 -10.74 4.42
N THR A 179 -6.09 -9.45 4.09
CA THR A 179 -4.84 -8.67 4.13
C THR A 179 -5.09 -7.28 4.74
N MET A 180 -4.13 -6.73 5.49
CA MET A 180 -4.28 -5.38 6.03
C MET A 180 -4.30 -4.34 4.89
N ASN A 181 -3.27 -4.34 4.06
CA ASN A 181 -3.21 -3.59 2.80
C ASN A 181 -3.60 -4.50 1.64
N SER A 182 -4.33 -3.99 0.65
CA SER A 182 -4.70 -4.74 -0.55
C SER A 182 -3.46 -5.42 -1.17
N PRO A 183 -3.53 -6.69 -1.61
CA PRO A 183 -2.41 -7.35 -2.25
C PRO A 183 -1.79 -6.50 -3.35
N CYS A 184 -0.47 -6.45 -3.43
CA CYS A 184 0.18 -5.53 -4.36
C CYS A 184 -0.12 -5.87 -5.83
N LEU A 185 -0.22 -4.83 -6.67
CA LEU A 185 -0.36 -4.93 -8.13
C LEU A 185 0.96 -4.68 -8.87
N SER A 186 2.05 -4.47 -8.15
CA SER A 186 3.38 -4.25 -8.70
C SER A 186 4.45 -4.79 -7.75
N ARG A 187 5.34 -5.62 -8.29
CA ARG A 187 6.61 -6.03 -7.67
C ARG A 187 7.56 -6.56 -8.76
N ASN A 188 8.82 -6.85 -8.40
CA ASN A 188 9.81 -7.38 -9.33
C ASN A 188 9.52 -8.84 -9.77
N THR A 189 8.69 -9.54 -8.99
CA THR A 189 8.15 -10.87 -9.27
C THR A 189 6.64 -10.76 -9.57
N ASP A 190 5.91 -11.88 -9.68
CA ASP A 190 4.49 -11.89 -10.04
C ASP A 190 3.61 -11.21 -8.96
N PRO A 191 2.99 -10.05 -9.19
CA PRO A 191 2.23 -9.30 -8.16
C PRO A 191 1.24 -10.16 -7.36
N CYS A 192 1.16 -9.91 -6.04
CA CYS A 192 0.35 -10.74 -5.12
C CYS A 192 -1.11 -10.82 -5.55
N MET A 193 -1.70 -9.71 -6.00
CA MET A 193 -3.09 -9.68 -6.46
C MET A 193 -3.29 -10.54 -7.71
N LEU A 194 -2.36 -10.48 -8.67
CA LEU A 194 -2.43 -11.29 -9.90
C LEU A 194 -2.25 -12.78 -9.58
N ASN A 195 -1.30 -13.12 -8.72
CA ASN A 195 -1.06 -14.50 -8.29
C ASN A 195 -2.29 -15.07 -7.56
N LEU A 196 -2.91 -14.31 -6.65
CA LEU A 196 -4.15 -14.70 -5.98
C LEU A 196 -5.30 -14.92 -6.98
N VAL A 197 -5.45 -14.09 -8.00
CA VAL A 197 -6.46 -14.28 -9.06
C VAL A 197 -6.21 -15.58 -9.84
N HIS A 198 -4.96 -15.84 -10.24
CA HIS A 198 -4.61 -17.08 -10.95
C HIS A 198 -4.85 -18.30 -10.06
N LYS A 199 -4.49 -18.22 -8.77
CA LYS A 199 -4.69 -19.30 -7.82
C LYS A 199 -6.16 -19.55 -7.50
N ALA A 200 -6.97 -18.51 -7.32
CA ALA A 200 -8.42 -18.66 -7.16
C ALA A 200 -9.05 -19.38 -8.36
N ARG A 201 -8.58 -19.10 -9.58
CA ARG A 201 -9.02 -19.82 -10.79
C ARG A 201 -8.60 -21.29 -10.76
N ASP A 202 -7.34 -21.56 -10.42
CA ASP A 202 -6.82 -22.94 -10.35
C ASP A 202 -7.59 -23.72 -9.28
N TRP A 203 -7.79 -23.13 -8.10
CA TRP A 203 -8.56 -23.73 -7.01
C TRP A 203 -10.02 -23.98 -7.40
N TRP A 204 -10.65 -23.05 -8.10
CA TRP A 204 -12.00 -23.26 -8.62
C TRP A 204 -12.06 -24.40 -9.65
N SER A 205 -11.09 -24.44 -10.56
CA SER A 205 -11.08 -25.37 -11.69
C SER A 205 -10.75 -26.81 -11.26
N MET A 206 -9.80 -26.96 -10.33
CA MET A 206 -9.34 -28.26 -9.84
C MET A 206 -10.18 -28.78 -8.68
N TYR A 207 -10.60 -27.88 -7.78
CA TYR A 207 -11.15 -28.23 -6.47
C TYR A 207 -12.57 -27.69 -6.23
N ALA A 208 -13.18 -26.98 -7.19
CA ALA A 208 -14.49 -26.34 -6.99
C ALA A 208 -14.53 -25.31 -5.83
N VAL A 209 -13.37 -24.82 -5.39
CA VAL A 209 -13.24 -23.95 -4.22
C VAL A 209 -13.54 -22.50 -4.61
N LYS A 210 -14.43 -21.84 -3.85
CA LYS A 210 -14.64 -20.39 -3.97
C LYS A 210 -13.61 -19.64 -3.16
N THR A 211 -13.21 -18.46 -3.61
CA THR A 211 -12.23 -17.61 -2.95
C THR A 211 -12.80 -16.21 -2.72
N HIS A 212 -12.69 -15.72 -1.49
CA HIS A 212 -13.00 -14.34 -1.12
C HIS A 212 -11.75 -13.67 -0.60
N ILE A 213 -11.43 -12.47 -1.09
CA ILE A 213 -10.26 -11.70 -0.71
C ILE A 213 -10.74 -10.38 -0.10
N GLY A 214 -10.51 -10.20 1.19
CA GLY A 214 -10.86 -9.00 1.95
C GLY A 214 -9.62 -8.20 2.32
N PHE A 215 -9.68 -6.88 2.18
CA PHE A 215 -8.60 -6.00 2.62
C PHE A 215 -9.11 -4.75 3.35
N VAL A 216 -8.27 -4.13 4.17
CA VAL A 216 -8.65 -2.93 4.96
C VAL A 216 -8.26 -1.64 4.24
N ARG A 217 -7.04 -1.55 3.71
CA ARG A 217 -6.47 -0.34 3.11
C ARG A 217 -6.16 -0.56 1.62
N SER A 218 -6.52 0.39 0.77
CA SER A 218 -6.19 0.35 -0.65
C SER A 218 -4.73 0.74 -0.86
N TRP A 219 -3.89 -0.21 -1.26
CA TRP A 219 -2.45 -0.02 -1.40
C TRP A 219 -2.02 0.16 -2.86
N GLY A 220 -2.63 -0.57 -3.80
CA GLY A 220 -2.41 -0.37 -5.24
C GLY A 220 -0.98 -0.66 -5.71
N PHE A 221 -0.37 0.30 -6.41
CA PHE A 221 1.00 0.20 -6.90
C PHE A 221 2.00 0.73 -5.85
N LYS A 222 3.00 -0.09 -5.49
CA LYS A 222 4.14 0.31 -4.62
C LYS A 222 5.47 0.29 -5.38
N GLY A 223 6.48 1.01 -4.86
CA GLY A 223 7.86 0.96 -5.34
C GLY A 223 8.13 1.96 -6.47
N ASN A 224 8.86 1.57 -7.51
CA ASN A 224 9.21 2.49 -8.61
C ASN A 224 8.01 3.13 -9.32
N LYS A 225 6.80 2.54 -9.18
CA LYS A 225 5.54 3.11 -9.69
C LYS A 225 4.95 4.22 -8.81
N GLU A 226 5.38 4.37 -7.55
CA GLU A 226 5.01 5.51 -6.67
C GLU A 226 5.64 6.83 -7.14
N ASN A 227 6.69 6.74 -7.97
CA ASN A 227 7.39 7.90 -8.52
C ASN A 227 6.64 8.62 -9.65
N LEU A 228 5.40 8.23 -9.95
CA LEU A 228 4.59 8.87 -11.00
C LEU A 228 4.45 10.38 -10.74
N PHE A 229 4.24 10.75 -9.49
CA PHE A 229 4.04 12.14 -9.07
C PHE A 229 5.32 12.82 -8.58
N LYS A 230 6.50 12.18 -8.70
CA LYS A 230 7.77 12.74 -8.21
C LYS A 230 8.09 14.12 -8.79
N ASN A 231 7.62 14.37 -10.02
CA ASN A 231 7.88 15.61 -10.74
C ASN A 231 6.97 16.76 -10.25
N VAL A 232 5.94 16.48 -9.43
CA VAL A 232 5.08 17.48 -8.81
C VAL A 232 5.83 18.12 -7.64
N ASN A 233 6.56 19.18 -7.92
CA ASN A 233 7.29 19.97 -6.93
C ASN A 233 6.62 21.35 -6.73
N TYR A 234 7.16 22.16 -5.81
CA TYR A 234 6.57 23.47 -5.53
C TYR A 234 6.49 24.40 -6.75
N ARG A 235 7.49 24.35 -7.65
CA ARG A 235 7.49 25.15 -8.89
C ARG A 235 6.34 24.75 -9.80
N GLN A 236 6.06 23.46 -9.94
CA GLN A 236 4.89 22.99 -10.68
C GLN A 236 3.60 23.53 -10.08
N MET A 237 3.46 23.46 -8.75
CA MET A 237 2.23 23.87 -8.07
C MET A 237 1.97 25.36 -8.17
N GLU A 238 3.02 26.17 -8.06
CA GLU A 238 2.94 27.61 -8.27
C GLU A 238 2.38 27.90 -9.67
N ILE A 239 2.93 27.27 -10.72
CA ILE A 239 2.45 27.47 -12.09
C ILE A 239 1.02 26.95 -12.26
N ILE A 240 0.69 25.76 -11.72
CA ILE A 240 -0.66 25.18 -11.78
C ILE A 240 -1.69 26.14 -11.17
N THR A 241 -1.38 26.73 -10.01
CA THR A 241 -2.26 27.64 -9.28
C THR A 241 -2.57 28.91 -10.08
N HIS A 242 -1.58 29.45 -10.81
CA HIS A 242 -1.72 30.66 -11.62
C HIS A 242 -2.27 30.39 -13.04
N SER A 243 -2.19 29.16 -13.52
CA SER A 243 -2.64 28.78 -14.86
C SER A 243 -4.15 28.63 -14.88
N VAL A 244 -4.82 29.11 -15.93
CA VAL A 244 -6.28 29.00 -16.09
C VAL A 244 -6.67 27.62 -16.60
N ASP A 245 -5.88 27.07 -17.52
CA ASP A 245 -6.08 25.77 -18.15
C ASP A 245 -4.72 25.09 -18.45
N TYR A 246 -4.77 23.86 -18.97
CA TYR A 246 -3.55 23.10 -19.29
C TYR A 246 -2.69 23.80 -20.36
N ARG A 247 -3.30 24.53 -21.30
CA ARG A 247 -2.56 25.25 -22.34
C ARG A 247 -1.73 26.39 -21.74
N SER A 248 -2.32 27.22 -20.90
CA SER A 248 -1.62 28.31 -20.20
C SER A 248 -0.52 27.79 -19.26
N TYR A 249 -0.71 26.59 -18.70
CA TYR A 249 0.30 25.88 -17.93
C TYR A 249 1.51 25.49 -18.78
N ILE A 250 1.30 24.84 -19.93
CA ILE A 250 2.40 24.48 -20.84
C ILE A 250 3.17 25.72 -21.31
N GLU A 251 2.46 26.79 -21.71
CA GLU A 251 3.08 28.05 -22.12
C GLU A 251 3.92 28.72 -21.02
N SER A 252 3.69 28.37 -19.75
CA SER A 252 4.44 28.87 -18.60
C SER A 252 5.62 27.96 -18.24
N VAL A 253 5.42 26.64 -18.30
CA VAL A 253 6.46 25.63 -18.03
C VAL A 253 7.55 25.66 -19.11
N ASP A 254 7.18 25.82 -20.39
CA ASP A 254 8.12 25.86 -21.52
C ASP A 254 9.13 27.02 -21.45
N LYS A 255 8.89 28.00 -20.57
CA LYS A 255 9.80 29.13 -20.33
C LYS A 255 10.87 28.83 -19.28
N ILE A 256 10.87 27.63 -18.69
CA ILE A 256 11.75 27.24 -17.59
C ILE A 256 12.56 26.01 -18.04
N ASP A 257 13.84 26.22 -18.35
CA ASP A 257 14.72 25.25 -19.01
C ASP A 257 14.91 23.89 -18.28
N ASP A 258 14.56 23.82 -16.98
CA ASP A 258 14.71 22.62 -16.13
C ASP A 258 13.38 22.05 -15.60
N LEU A 259 12.24 22.45 -16.17
CA LEU A 259 10.93 22.00 -15.71
C LEU A 259 10.21 21.19 -16.80
N SER A 260 10.07 19.88 -16.61
CA SER A 260 9.30 19.05 -17.54
C SER A 260 7.79 19.22 -17.32
N PRO A 261 6.98 19.36 -18.38
CA PRO A 261 5.53 19.47 -18.24
C PRO A 261 4.92 18.17 -17.69
N LEU A 262 3.98 18.33 -16.78
CA LEU A 262 3.10 17.25 -16.32
C LEU A 262 2.10 16.92 -17.44
N CYS A 263 1.60 15.69 -17.50
CA CYS A 263 0.52 15.38 -18.44
C CYS A 263 -0.80 16.04 -18.00
N GLU A 264 -1.72 16.21 -18.95
CA GLU A 264 -2.99 16.93 -18.75
C GLU A 264 -3.82 16.38 -17.59
N THR A 265 -3.86 15.05 -17.42
CA THR A 265 -4.57 14.42 -16.30
C THR A 265 -3.98 14.83 -14.96
N VAL A 266 -2.66 14.71 -14.79
CA VAL A 266 -1.99 15.07 -13.53
C VAL A 266 -2.15 16.55 -13.25
N PHE A 267 -2.02 17.40 -14.27
CA PHE A 267 -2.33 18.83 -14.15
C PHE A 267 -3.75 19.06 -13.63
N SER A 268 -4.75 18.42 -14.25
CA SER A 268 -6.16 18.63 -13.92
C SER A 268 -6.45 18.22 -12.47
N VAL A 269 -6.01 17.02 -12.06
CA VAL A 269 -6.28 16.51 -10.70
C VAL A 269 -5.49 17.31 -9.65
N ALA A 270 -4.24 17.66 -9.91
CA ALA A 270 -3.46 18.51 -9.02
C ALA A 270 -4.10 19.90 -8.86
N LYS A 271 -4.62 20.47 -9.96
CA LYS A 271 -5.33 21.75 -9.95
C LYS A 271 -6.61 21.67 -9.13
N ASP A 272 -7.40 20.61 -9.30
CA ASP A 272 -8.63 20.40 -8.53
C ASP A 272 -8.32 20.27 -7.02
N LEU A 273 -7.23 19.57 -6.66
CA LEU A 273 -6.77 19.47 -5.27
C LEU A 273 -6.31 20.82 -4.70
N LEU A 274 -5.57 21.61 -5.48
CA LEU A 274 -5.07 22.93 -5.08
C LEU A 274 -6.18 23.97 -4.94
N THR A 275 -7.21 23.88 -5.79
CA THR A 275 -8.35 24.81 -5.79
C THR A 275 -9.48 24.39 -4.86
N ALA A 276 -9.41 23.18 -4.29
CA ALA A 276 -10.34 22.76 -3.25
C ALA A 276 -10.25 23.74 -2.07
N GLU A 277 -11.38 24.32 -1.66
CA GLU A 277 -11.50 25.51 -0.78
C GLU A 277 -10.73 25.45 0.55
N GLN A 278 -10.19 24.30 0.95
CA GLN A 278 -9.45 24.13 2.21
C GLN A 278 -8.36 23.07 2.10
N LEU A 279 -7.41 23.18 1.15
CA LEU A 279 -6.19 22.38 1.20
C LEU A 279 -5.41 22.74 2.48
N LYS A 280 -5.61 21.96 3.52
CA LYS A 280 -4.96 22.11 4.82
C LYS A 280 -3.99 20.98 5.03
N PHE A 281 -2.75 21.31 5.34
CA PHE A 281 -1.67 20.34 5.50
C PHE A 281 -0.83 20.63 6.75
N PRO A 282 -0.25 19.60 7.38
CA PRO A 282 0.72 19.77 8.46
C PRO A 282 2.12 20.06 7.89
N LEU A 283 2.96 20.81 8.64
CA LEU A 283 4.37 21.02 8.29
C LEU A 283 5.29 19.90 8.79
N ILE A 284 4.84 19.12 9.78
CA ILE A 284 5.53 17.95 10.31
C ILE A 284 4.56 16.77 10.31
N THR A 285 4.97 15.65 9.72
CA THR A 285 4.25 14.38 9.84
C THR A 285 4.55 13.71 11.18
N THR A 286 3.64 12.87 11.68
CA THR A 286 3.80 12.19 12.98
C THR A 286 5.08 11.34 13.06
N GLU A 287 5.55 10.84 11.92
CA GLU A 287 6.75 10.00 11.78
C GLU A 287 8.06 10.82 11.82
N GLU A 288 8.06 12.04 11.28
CA GLU A 288 9.23 12.94 11.28
C GLU A 288 9.54 13.57 12.64
N LYS A 289 8.63 13.47 13.62
CA LYS A 289 8.91 13.91 15.00
C LYS A 289 10.10 13.16 15.63
N GLN A 290 10.46 11.98 15.12
CA GLN A 290 11.61 11.20 15.60
C GLN A 290 12.92 11.52 14.87
N GLU A 291 12.88 12.17 13.70
CA GLU A 291 14.05 12.60 12.95
C GLU A 291 14.08 14.14 12.86
N GLN A 292 14.50 14.80 13.94
CA GLN A 292 14.69 16.26 14.01
C GLN A 292 15.85 16.76 13.12
N LYS A 293 15.79 16.50 11.81
CA LYS A 293 16.78 16.97 10.86
C LYS A 293 16.17 18.01 9.91
N THR A 294 16.49 19.28 10.21
CA THR A 294 17.16 20.17 9.25
C THR A 294 16.33 21.04 8.30
N HIS A 295 15.15 21.51 8.72
CA HIS A 295 14.35 22.46 7.94
C HIS A 295 15.08 23.78 7.64
N PHE A 296 15.97 24.22 8.54
CA PHE A 296 16.68 25.50 8.41
C PHE A 296 18.16 25.37 8.00
N LYS A 297 18.56 24.24 7.40
CA LYS A 297 19.96 23.98 7.02
C LYS A 297 20.54 25.06 6.10
N SER A 298 19.75 25.58 5.16
CA SER A 298 20.15 26.59 4.19
C SER A 298 20.53 27.93 4.84
N MET A 299 20.06 28.19 6.06
CA MET A 299 20.46 29.38 6.82
C MET A 299 21.96 29.36 7.19
N ASN A 300 22.58 28.18 7.27
CA ASN A 300 24.01 28.07 7.56
C ASN A 300 24.90 28.65 6.46
N CYS A 301 24.42 28.78 5.22
CA CYS A 301 25.17 29.39 4.12
C CYS A 301 25.51 30.87 4.41
N MET A 302 24.74 31.56 5.25
CA MET A 302 25.08 32.92 5.70
C MET A 302 26.40 32.97 6.50
N LEU A 303 26.74 31.88 7.20
CA LEU A 303 27.88 31.81 8.10
C LEU A 303 29.21 31.58 7.36
N GLU A 304 29.16 31.13 6.11
CA GLU A 304 30.35 30.74 5.33
C GLU A 304 31.21 31.94 4.92
N SER A 305 30.62 33.13 4.85
CA SER A 305 31.27 34.36 4.37
C SER A 305 31.73 35.32 5.48
N LYS A 306 31.50 34.98 6.76
CA LYS A 306 31.70 35.88 7.91
C LYS A 306 33.00 35.62 8.65
N GLN A 307 33.49 36.62 9.38
CA GLN A 307 34.70 36.48 10.22
C GLN A 307 34.44 35.55 11.41
N GLU A 308 35.49 34.92 11.94
CA GLU A 308 35.36 33.84 12.95
C GLU A 308 34.61 34.26 14.23
N GLU A 309 34.79 35.50 14.69
CA GLU A 309 34.08 36.00 15.88
C GLU A 309 32.61 36.32 15.59
N GLU A 310 32.30 36.91 14.44
CA GLU A 310 30.91 37.14 13.98
C GLU A 310 30.20 35.81 13.74
N LYS A 311 30.92 34.82 13.19
CA LYS A 311 30.41 33.49 12.92
C LYS A 311 29.96 32.77 14.18
N LYS A 312 30.73 32.84 15.27
CA LYS A 312 30.33 32.26 16.57
C LYS A 312 29.07 32.91 17.12
N LEU A 313 29.00 34.23 17.06
CA LEU A 313 27.84 35.00 17.52
C LEU A 313 26.58 34.64 16.71
N LEU A 314 26.68 34.65 15.38
CA LEU A 314 25.59 34.32 14.47
C LEU A 314 25.17 32.86 14.55
N THR A 315 26.10 31.93 14.78
CA THR A 315 25.77 30.51 14.98
C THR A 315 24.92 30.32 16.23
N LYS A 316 25.29 31.00 17.33
CA LYS A 316 24.52 30.94 18.58
C LYS A 316 23.12 31.51 18.38
N GLU A 317 23.01 32.68 17.74
CA GLU A 317 21.72 33.31 17.47
C GLU A 317 20.86 32.47 16.52
N LEU A 318 21.47 31.89 15.48
CA LEU A 318 20.79 31.03 14.53
C LEU A 318 20.21 29.79 15.22
N ASN A 319 20.96 29.15 16.11
CA ASN A 319 20.45 28.00 16.86
C ASN A 319 19.22 28.36 17.69
N VAL A 320 19.24 29.50 18.38
CA VAL A 320 18.09 29.98 19.17
C VAL A 320 16.89 30.30 18.27
N LEU A 321 17.13 30.95 17.13
CA LEU A 321 16.10 31.24 16.15
C LEU A 321 15.46 29.95 15.62
N VAL A 322 16.26 28.94 15.28
CA VAL A 322 15.81 27.64 14.79
C VAL A 322 15.00 26.91 15.85
N GLU A 323 15.48 26.85 17.09
CA GLU A 323 14.74 26.25 18.21
C GLU A 323 13.38 26.93 18.44
N ALA A 324 13.33 28.26 18.32
CA ALA A 324 12.07 29.00 18.43
C ALA A 324 11.14 28.77 17.22
N ALA A 325 11.70 28.64 16.02
CA ALA A 325 10.94 28.37 14.80
C ALA A 325 10.39 26.94 14.74
N ASP A 326 11.07 25.97 15.34
CA ASP A 326 10.62 24.56 15.40
C ASP A 326 9.26 24.42 16.09
N LEU A 327 8.94 25.32 17.04
CA LEU A 327 7.62 25.36 17.68
C LEU A 327 6.49 25.69 16.68
N LEU A 328 6.77 26.44 15.62
CA LEU A 328 5.79 26.79 14.59
C LEU A 328 5.46 25.61 13.68
N LEU A 329 6.44 24.71 13.47
CA LEU A 329 6.29 23.54 12.63
C LEU A 329 5.36 22.49 13.25
N SER A 330 5.20 22.50 14.58
CA SER A 330 4.42 21.52 15.34
C SER A 330 2.91 21.84 15.44
N GLY A 331 2.36 22.59 14.47
CA GLY A 331 0.98 23.09 14.47
C GLY A 331 -0.07 22.15 13.87
N GLU A 332 -1.34 22.57 13.98
CA GLU A 332 -2.48 21.93 13.30
C GLU A 332 -2.41 22.11 11.77
N ASN A 333 -3.23 21.34 11.05
CA ASN A 333 -3.37 21.46 9.59
C ASN A 333 -3.89 22.85 9.22
N GLN A 334 -3.15 23.56 8.39
CA GLN A 334 -3.46 24.93 7.97
C GLN A 334 -3.27 25.12 6.47
N SER A 335 -3.83 26.20 5.94
CA SER A 335 -3.65 26.55 4.53
C SER A 335 -2.23 27.01 4.24
N LEU A 336 -1.88 27.05 2.95
CA LEU A 336 -0.60 27.58 2.48
C LEU A 336 -0.40 29.03 2.96
N GLU A 337 -1.42 29.88 2.81
CA GLU A 337 -1.40 31.28 3.18
C GLU A 337 -1.23 31.47 4.70
N GLU A 338 -1.92 30.65 5.50
CA GLU A 338 -1.81 30.67 6.96
C GLU A 338 -0.39 30.30 7.42
N HIS A 339 0.21 29.27 6.82
CA HIS A 339 1.59 28.88 7.10
C HIS A 339 2.59 29.96 6.66
N MET A 340 2.37 30.58 5.51
CA MET A 340 3.20 31.69 5.02
C MET A 340 3.12 32.89 5.95
N GLU A 341 1.93 33.26 6.41
CA GLU A 341 1.73 34.38 7.30
C GLU A 341 2.35 34.13 8.68
N LYS A 342 2.27 32.90 9.20
CA LYS A 342 2.95 32.51 10.44
C LYS A 342 4.45 32.77 10.39
N GLY A 343 5.12 32.39 9.31
CA GLY A 343 6.56 32.63 9.16
C GLY A 343 6.89 34.12 9.08
N LYS A 344 6.08 34.90 8.36
CA LYS A 344 6.23 36.37 8.30
C LYS A 344 6.07 36.99 9.68
N VAL A 345 5.00 36.70 10.39
CA VAL A 345 4.72 37.22 11.74
C VAL A 345 5.85 36.84 12.70
N PHE A 346 6.29 35.58 12.69
CA PHE A 346 7.42 35.15 13.52
C PHE A 346 8.69 35.93 13.18
N SER A 347 9.03 36.04 11.89
CA SER A 347 10.24 36.73 11.46
C SER A 347 10.27 38.21 11.85
N LEU A 348 9.10 38.85 12.01
CA LEU A 348 8.97 40.25 12.44
C LEU A 348 8.96 40.40 13.97
N THR A 349 8.39 39.44 14.68
CA THR A 349 8.23 39.48 16.14
C THR A 349 9.42 38.90 16.89
N TYR A 350 10.24 38.06 16.23
CA TYR A 350 11.43 37.49 16.84
C TYR A 350 12.41 38.59 17.28
N THR A 351 12.86 38.47 18.53
CA THR A 351 13.75 39.42 19.18
C THR A 351 15.17 38.90 19.16
N PHE A 352 16.00 39.46 18.28
CA PHE A 352 17.41 39.11 18.16
C PHE A 352 18.23 39.62 19.35
N CYS A 353 19.32 38.93 19.68
CA CYS A 353 20.27 39.40 20.69
C CYS A 353 20.79 40.82 20.38
N SER A 354 20.92 41.64 21.43
CA SER A 354 21.42 43.01 21.36
C SER A 354 22.83 43.12 20.77
N GLU A 355 23.61 42.05 20.87
CA GLU A 355 25.00 41.94 20.41
C GLU A 355 25.12 41.78 18.88
N VAL A 356 24.06 41.32 18.21
CA VAL A 356 24.01 41.23 16.74
C VAL A 356 23.71 42.61 16.16
N CYS A 357 24.52 43.12 15.23
CA CYS A 357 24.27 44.43 14.63
C CYS A 357 23.02 44.41 13.72
N GLU A 358 22.40 45.58 13.55
CA GLU A 358 21.10 45.67 12.86
C GLU A 358 21.13 45.14 11.41
N GLY A 359 22.22 45.40 10.67
CA GLY A 359 22.36 44.88 9.31
C GLY A 359 22.39 43.35 9.24
N LEU A 360 23.01 42.69 10.21
CA LEU A 360 23.04 41.23 10.30
C LEU A 360 21.69 40.65 10.74
N ARG A 361 20.96 41.36 11.61
CA ARG A 361 19.59 40.96 11.99
C ARG A 361 18.66 40.96 10.79
N GLU A 362 18.71 42.01 9.97
CA GLU A 362 17.89 42.10 8.77
C GLU A 362 18.27 41.00 7.76
N GLU A 363 19.57 40.75 7.57
CA GLU A 363 20.03 39.63 6.75
C GLU A 363 19.48 38.28 7.24
N MET A 364 19.49 38.04 8.56
CA MET A 364 18.91 36.84 9.17
C MET A 364 17.39 36.76 8.97
N ARG A 365 16.65 37.87 9.11
CA ARG A 365 15.19 37.89 8.87
C ARG A 365 14.85 37.52 7.43
N VAL A 366 15.51 38.14 6.46
CA VAL A 366 15.29 37.87 5.04
C VAL A 366 15.59 36.40 4.72
N ARG A 367 16.69 35.88 5.26
CA ARG A 367 17.11 34.49 5.02
C ARG A 367 16.21 33.48 5.71
N PHE A 368 15.73 33.80 6.90
CA PHE A 368 14.70 33.01 7.58
C PHE A 368 13.42 32.96 6.76
N GLN A 369 12.91 34.12 6.30
CA GLN A 369 11.68 34.19 5.50
C GLN A 369 11.80 33.37 4.21
N GLN A 370 12.96 33.45 3.53
CA GLN A 370 13.23 32.64 2.35
C GLN A 370 13.20 31.14 2.69
N CYS A 371 13.93 30.71 3.71
CA CYS A 371 13.99 29.32 4.13
C CYS A 371 12.62 28.77 4.58
N TRP A 372 11.85 29.60 5.29
CA TRP A 372 10.50 29.27 5.72
C TRP A 372 9.57 29.06 4.53
N MET A 373 9.59 30.00 3.57
CA MET A 373 8.80 29.91 2.35
C MET A 373 9.12 28.63 1.56
N GLU A 374 10.40 28.34 1.34
CA GLU A 374 10.86 27.11 0.67
C GLU A 374 10.34 25.86 1.41
N THR A 375 10.48 25.82 2.74
CA THR A 375 10.01 24.69 3.56
C THR A 375 8.50 24.48 3.42
N VAL A 376 7.70 25.54 3.57
CA VAL A 376 6.24 25.45 3.49
C VAL A 376 5.79 25.01 2.08
N GLN A 377 6.43 25.55 1.05
CA GLN A 377 6.17 25.20 -0.35
C GLN A 377 6.48 23.74 -0.65
N ASP A 378 7.65 23.25 -0.20
CA ASP A 378 8.04 21.86 -0.38
C ASP A 378 7.11 20.91 0.36
N ARG A 379 6.69 21.25 1.59
CA ARG A 379 5.71 20.47 2.35
C ARG A 379 4.33 20.45 1.71
N CYS A 380 3.88 21.58 1.15
CA CYS A 380 2.65 21.62 0.38
C CYS A 380 2.73 20.65 -0.82
N ALA A 381 3.87 20.63 -1.50
CA ALA A 381 4.11 19.73 -2.64
C ALA A 381 4.17 18.26 -2.24
N GLU A 382 4.83 17.93 -1.15
CA GLU A 382 4.79 16.59 -0.57
C GLU A 382 3.37 16.14 -0.26
N PHE A 383 2.61 16.98 0.43
CA PHE A 383 1.23 16.67 0.78
C PHE A 383 0.34 16.43 -0.45
N VAL A 384 0.47 17.26 -1.49
CA VAL A 384 -0.27 17.05 -2.74
C VAL A 384 0.18 15.78 -3.45
N ARG A 385 1.48 15.46 -3.47
CA ARG A 385 1.98 14.19 -4.01
C ARG A 385 1.40 12.99 -3.26
N GLU A 386 1.35 13.04 -1.93
CA GLU A 386 0.77 11.98 -1.10
C GLU A 386 -0.72 11.78 -1.41
N LYS A 387 -1.49 12.87 -1.52
CA LYS A 387 -2.91 12.83 -1.89
C LYS A 387 -3.12 12.25 -3.28
N LEU A 388 -2.38 12.72 -4.27
CA LEU A 388 -2.42 12.18 -5.63
C LEU A 388 -2.08 10.69 -5.66
N THR A 389 -1.06 10.28 -4.91
CA THR A 389 -0.64 8.88 -4.82
C THR A 389 -1.72 8.01 -4.17
N ALA A 390 -2.32 8.49 -3.08
CA ALA A 390 -3.40 7.79 -2.39
C ALA A 390 -4.63 7.62 -3.29
N GLU A 391 -5.07 8.68 -3.97
CA GLU A 391 -6.20 8.62 -4.91
C GLU A 391 -5.90 7.71 -6.10
N PHE A 392 -4.69 7.80 -6.66
CA PHE A 392 -4.26 6.93 -7.75
C PHE A 392 -4.24 5.46 -7.36
N ASN A 393 -3.72 5.13 -6.18
CA ASN A 393 -3.68 3.76 -5.67
C ASN A 393 -5.07 3.23 -5.35
N GLN A 394 -5.97 4.08 -4.84
CA GLN A 394 -7.37 3.71 -4.64
C GLN A 394 -8.05 3.34 -5.96
N HIS A 395 -7.94 4.20 -6.99
CA HIS A 395 -8.51 3.93 -8.32
C HIS A 395 -7.87 2.71 -8.98
N THR A 396 -6.57 2.50 -8.78
CA THR A 396 -5.85 1.31 -9.25
C THR A 396 -6.50 0.03 -8.73
N VAL A 397 -6.69 -0.07 -7.41
CA VAL A 397 -7.31 -1.25 -6.78
C VAL A 397 -8.75 -1.41 -7.25
N GLN A 398 -9.52 -0.32 -7.33
CA GLN A 398 -10.89 -0.36 -7.80
C GLN A 398 -11.00 -0.90 -9.22
N LEU A 399 -10.35 -0.26 -10.19
CA LEU A 399 -10.44 -0.62 -11.61
C LEU A 399 -9.98 -2.05 -11.83
N PHE A 400 -8.96 -2.49 -11.09
CA PHE A 400 -8.52 -3.88 -11.11
C PHE A 400 -9.65 -4.83 -10.68
N ILE A 401 -10.31 -4.54 -9.56
CA ILE A 401 -11.40 -5.38 -9.04
C ILE A 401 -12.57 -5.42 -10.03
N GLU A 402 -12.98 -4.29 -10.62
CA GLU A 402 -14.08 -4.23 -11.59
C GLU A 402 -13.81 -5.12 -12.81
N ASP A 403 -12.60 -5.00 -13.36
CA ASP A 403 -12.10 -5.77 -14.48
C ASP A 403 -12.14 -7.27 -14.19
N ILE A 404 -11.55 -7.68 -13.06
CA ILE A 404 -11.44 -9.09 -12.67
C ILE A 404 -12.82 -9.67 -12.35
N HIS A 405 -13.66 -8.92 -11.62
CA HIS A 405 -15.00 -9.38 -11.28
C HIS A 405 -15.80 -9.71 -12.52
N ARG A 406 -15.71 -8.93 -13.61
CA ARG A 406 -16.42 -9.21 -14.87
C ARG A 406 -16.26 -10.63 -15.38
N LEU A 407 -15.11 -11.28 -15.12
CA LEU A 407 -14.79 -12.63 -15.60
C LEU A 407 -14.84 -13.71 -14.52
N THR A 408 -14.91 -13.33 -13.23
CA THR A 408 -14.64 -14.25 -12.12
C THR A 408 -15.75 -14.32 -11.05
N ARG A 409 -16.88 -13.61 -11.23
CA ARG A 409 -17.98 -13.53 -10.24
C ARG A 409 -18.48 -14.86 -9.69
N SER A 410 -18.34 -15.95 -10.44
CA SER A 410 -18.83 -17.27 -10.02
C SER A 410 -17.98 -17.93 -8.93
N TYR A 411 -16.72 -17.53 -8.77
CA TYR A 411 -15.78 -18.20 -7.86
C TYR A 411 -14.84 -17.27 -7.10
N LEU A 412 -14.69 -16.01 -7.50
CA LEU A 412 -13.81 -15.05 -6.86
C LEU A 412 -14.55 -13.77 -6.52
N GLN A 413 -14.39 -13.32 -5.28
CA GLN A 413 -14.75 -11.98 -4.85
C GLN A 413 -13.55 -11.31 -4.21
N ILE A 414 -13.39 -10.03 -4.49
CA ILE A 414 -12.32 -9.18 -3.95
C ILE A 414 -12.98 -7.89 -3.53
N GLY A 415 -12.66 -7.38 -2.35
CA GLY A 415 -13.23 -6.12 -1.90
C GLY A 415 -12.67 -5.64 -0.57
N LYS A 416 -12.92 -4.37 -0.30
CA LYS A 416 -12.62 -3.71 0.96
C LYS A 416 -13.59 -4.17 2.05
N LEU A 417 -13.07 -4.29 3.27
CA LEU A 417 -13.86 -4.60 4.44
C LEU A 417 -14.50 -3.34 5.02
N LYS A 418 -15.77 -3.48 5.43
CA LYS A 418 -16.47 -2.53 6.29
C LYS A 418 -16.24 -2.98 7.73
N LEU A 419 -15.13 -2.55 8.33
CA LEU A 419 -14.78 -2.82 9.73
C LEU A 419 -15.70 -2.11 10.72
#